data_AF-A0A519XXZ8-F1
#
_entry.id   AF-A0A519XXZ8-F1
#
_cell.length_a   1.000
_cell.length_b   1.000
_cell.length_c   1.000
_cell.angle_alpha   90.00
_cell.angle_beta   90.00
_cell.angle_gamma   90.00
#
_symmetry.space_group_name_H-M   'P 1'
#
loop_
_entity.id
_entity.type
_entity.pdbx_description
1 polymer ?
#
loop_
_entity_poly.entity_id
_entity_poly.type
_entity_poly.pdbx_seq_one_letter_code
_entity_poly.pdbx_strand_id
1 'polypeptide(L)' 'MKKILLLFLWLSCLWLGPAARAQGTLAHNPVVYADVPDLSMIRVGKTYYMSSTTMHMSPGVP' A
#
# COMPACT_ATOMS: atom_id res chain seq x y z
N MET A 1 -16.45 -15.59 -40.79
CA MET A 1 -15.12 -15.16 -40.31
C MET A 1 -15.18 -13.86 -39.49
N LYS A 2 -15.78 -12.77 -40.01
CA LYS A 2 -15.88 -11.48 -39.28
C LYS A 2 -16.59 -11.56 -37.91
N LYS A 3 -17.66 -12.37 -37.80
CA LYS A 3 -18.39 -12.57 -36.53
C LYS A 3 -17.58 -13.31 -35.46
N ILE A 4 -16.73 -14.25 -35.88
CA ILE A 4 -15.83 -15.00 -34.99
C ILE A 4 -14.71 -14.09 -34.49
N LEU A 5 -14.15 -13.24 -35.37
CA LEU A 5 -13.17 -12.23 -34.99
C LEU A 5 -13.73 -11.22 -33.97
N LEU A 6 -14.97 -10.78 -34.17
CA LEU A 6 -15.66 -9.87 -33.23
C LEU A 6 -15.90 -10.54 -31.86
N LEU A 7 -16.22 -11.83 -31.84
CA LEU A 7 -16.38 -12.60 -30.61
C LEU A 7 -15.05 -12.71 -29.84
N PHE A 8 -13.95 -13.00 -30.53
CA PHE A 8 -12.61 -13.03 -29.91
C PHE A 8 -12.18 -11.66 -29.38
N LEU A 9 -12.49 -10.58 -30.09
CA LEU A 9 -12.19 -9.22 -29.64
C LEU A 9 -12.98 -8.87 -28.36
N TRP A 10 -14.26 -9.25 -28.31
CA TRP A 10 -15.11 -9.04 -27.15
C TRP A 10 -14.65 -9.87 -25.94
N LEU A 11 -14.25 -11.13 -26.17
CA LEU A 11 -13.71 -12.01 -25.12
C LEU A 11 -12.36 -11.51 -24.57
N SER A 12 -11.52 -10.92 -25.43
CA SER A 12 -10.26 -10.30 -25.01
C SER A 12 -10.48 -9.07 -24.11
N CYS A 13 -11.54 -8.29 -24.37
CA CYS A 13 -11.88 -7.13 -23.56
C CYS A 13 -12.34 -7.49 -22.14
N LEU A 14 -12.87 -8.71 -21.94
CA LEU A 14 -13.23 -9.27 -20.63
C LEU A 14 -12.01 -9.74 -19.82
N TRP A 15 -10.92 -10.12 -20.49
CA TRP A 15 -9.65 -10.50 -19.85
C TRP A 15 -8.74 -9.31 -19.54
N LEU A 16 -8.94 -8.17 -20.21
CA LEU A 16 -8.32 -6.88 -19.89
C LEU A 16 -9.17 -6.02 -18.91
N GLY A 17 -9.97 -6.67 -18.05
CA GLY A 17 -10.63 -6.00 -16.92
C GLY A 17 -9.62 -5.21 -16.07
N PRO A 18 -10.05 -4.14 -15.35
CA PRO A 18 -9.19 -3.06 -14.89
C PRO A 18 -8.02 -3.56 -14.01
N ALA A 19 -6.87 -3.77 -14.66
CA ALA A 19 -5.61 -4.11 -14.02
C ALA A 19 -4.95 -2.82 -13.50
N ALA A 20 -5.50 -2.25 -12.44
CA ALA A 20 -4.82 -1.33 -11.51
C ALA A 20 -5.81 -0.79 -10.46
N ARG A 21 -6.13 -1.60 -9.44
CA ARG A 21 -6.47 -1.01 -8.13
C ARG A 21 -5.22 -1.09 -7.28
N ALA A 22 -4.30 -0.15 -7.48
CA ALA A 22 -3.28 0.14 -6.47
C ALA A 22 -4.04 0.62 -5.23
N GLN A 23 -4.21 -0.26 -4.24
CA GLN A 23 -4.98 -0.07 -2.98
C GLN A 23 -5.92 1.15 -2.94
N GLY A 24 -7.17 0.93 -3.34
CA GLY A 24 -8.23 1.94 -3.34
C GLY A 24 -8.86 2.18 -1.98
N THR A 25 -8.08 2.58 -0.97
CA THR A 25 -8.61 3.21 0.24
C THR A 25 -7.76 4.42 0.59
N LEU A 26 -8.41 5.54 0.92
CA LEU A 26 -7.73 6.64 1.60
C LEU A 26 -7.08 6.06 2.88
N ALA A 27 -5.89 6.54 3.22
CA ALA A 27 -5.29 6.18 4.50
C ALA A 27 -6.27 6.52 5.63
N HIS A 28 -6.47 5.57 6.54
CA HIS A 28 -7.33 5.75 7.71
C HIS A 28 -6.51 5.44 8.96
N ASN A 29 -6.89 6.07 10.06
CA ASN A 29 -6.26 5.78 11.33
C ASN A 29 -6.83 4.48 11.93
N PRO A 30 -6.00 3.71 12.66
CA PRO A 30 -4.57 3.92 12.90
C PRO A 30 -3.69 3.52 11.70
N VAL A 31 -2.67 4.34 11.39
CA VAL A 31 -1.75 4.07 10.27
C VAL A 31 -0.86 2.86 10.52
N VAL A 32 -0.45 2.65 11.77
CA VAL A 32 0.27 1.47 12.24
C VAL A 32 -0.53 0.88 13.39
N TYR A 33 -1.06 -0.33 13.20
CA TYR A 33 -1.81 -1.04 14.23
C TYR A 33 -0.91 -2.06 14.94
N ALA A 34 0.04 -1.54 15.72
CA ALA A 34 1.03 -2.32 16.48
C ALA A 34 1.50 -1.52 17.71
N ASP A 35 2.28 -2.16 18.58
CA ASP A 35 2.88 -1.53 19.76
C ASP A 35 4.08 -0.66 19.37
N VAL A 36 3.81 0.61 19.11
CA VAL A 36 4.80 1.63 18.75
C VAL A 36 4.53 2.90 19.56
N PRO A 37 4.87 2.93 20.86
CA PRO A 37 4.60 4.05 21.75
C PRO A 37 5.61 5.20 21.58
N ASP A 38 5.32 6.34 22.20
CA ASP A 38 6.24 7.49 22.37
C ASP A 38 6.92 7.98 21.08
N LEU A 39 6.13 8.19 20.03
CA LEU A 39 6.64 8.60 18.72
C LEU A 39 7.36 9.96 18.75
N SER A 40 8.58 10.01 18.22
CA SER A 40 9.30 11.26 17.89
C SER A 40 9.66 11.27 16.41
N MET A 41 9.23 12.31 15.68
CA MET A 41 9.27 12.32 14.21
C MET A 41 10.04 13.52 13.63
N ILE A 42 10.79 13.28 12.56
CA ILE A 42 11.47 14.31 11.76
C ILE A 42 11.29 14.05 10.26
N ARG A 43 11.57 15.06 9.44
CA ARG A 43 11.57 14.93 7.97
C ARG A 43 12.92 15.37 7.40
N VAL A 44 13.49 14.57 6.51
CA VAL A 44 14.69 14.89 5.74
C VAL A 44 14.38 14.77 4.24
N GLY A 45 14.30 15.90 3.55
CA GLY A 45 13.94 15.95 2.12
C GLY A 45 12.53 15.43 1.85
N LYS A 46 12.44 14.24 1.24
CA LYS A 46 11.16 13.57 0.90
C LYS A 46 10.81 12.40 1.85
N THR A 47 11.61 12.17 2.89
CA THR A 47 11.47 11.02 3.79
C THR A 47 11.11 11.46 5.21
N TYR A 48 10.13 10.80 5.81
CA TYR A 48 9.79 10.94 7.22
C TYR A 48 10.47 9.82 8.02
N TYR A 49 11.10 10.18 9.14
CA TYR A 49 11.69 9.25 10.10
C TYR A 49 10.91 9.36 11.40
N MET A 50 10.76 8.23 12.11
CA MET A 50 10.19 8.16 13.44
C MET A 50 11.06 7.27 14.30
N SER A 51 11.21 7.63 15.58
CA SER A 51 11.74 6.72 16.61
C SER A 51 10.64 6.36 17.61
N SER A 52 10.75 5.19 18.26
CA SER A 52 9.80 4.71 19.28
C SER A 52 10.51 4.11 20.51
N THR A 53 9.78 3.96 21.62
CA THR A 53 10.26 3.33 22.85
C THR A 53 9.98 1.82 22.83
N THR A 54 11.01 0.99 22.98
CA THR A 54 10.87 -0.48 23.17
C THR A 54 11.25 -0.95 24.57
N MET A 55 11.38 -0.01 25.51
CA MET A 55 11.74 -0.27 26.90
C MET A 55 13.02 -1.12 27.03
N HIS A 56 12.90 -2.37 27.48
CA HIS A 56 14.02 -3.27 27.79
C HIS A 56 14.42 -4.19 26.63
N MET A 57 13.79 -4.06 25.46
CA MET A 57 14.10 -4.88 24.28
C MET A 57 15.50 -4.52 23.72
N SER A 58 16.18 -5.53 23.17
CA SER A 58 17.51 -5.39 22.56
C SER A 58 17.54 -6.04 21.17
N PRO A 59 17.92 -5.32 20.09
CA PRO A 59 18.27 -3.90 20.09
C PRO A 59 17.07 -3.01 20.47
N GLY A 60 17.36 -1.86 21.09
CA GLY A 60 16.36 -0.87 21.46
C GLY A 60 16.22 0.24 20.42
N VAL A 61 15.14 1.02 20.52
CA VAL A 61 14.86 2.23 19.73
C VAL A 61 14.81 1.96 18.21
N PRO A 62 13.68 1.45 17.70
CA PRO A 62 13.44 1.35 16.26
C PRO A 62 13.18 2.72 15.63
#